data_AF-A0A1H8AC96-F1
#
_entry.id   AF-A0A1H8AC96-F1
#
_cell.length_a   1.000
_cell.length_b   1.000
_cell.length_c   1.000
_cell.angle_alpha   90.00
_cell.angle_beta   90.00
_cell.angle_gamma   90.00
#
_symmetry.space_group_name_H-M   'P 1'
#
loop_
_entity.id
_entity.type
_entity.pdbx_description
1 polymer ?
#
loop_
_entity_poly.entity_id
_entity_poly.type
_entity_poly.pdbx_seq_one_letter_code
_entity_poly.pdbx_strand_id
1 'polypeptide(L)'
;MINNVQFWSFLRQILLAVGGGLVTKGYLDSGTLEAIVGAVITILTAAYGLYVRRKAGLVATAAALPEVAKIVTTAEIAAKVDDPATVVAR
;
A
#
# COMPACT_ATOMS: atom_id res chain seq x y z
N MET A 1 -13.24 -6.26 -5.21
CA MET A 1 -12.15 -6.44 -4.23
C MET A 1 -10.86 -6.65 -5.00
N ILE A 2 -10.04 -5.61 -5.18
CA ILE A 2 -8.68 -5.80 -5.70
C ILE A 2 -7.89 -6.43 -4.56
N ASN A 3 -7.52 -7.70 -4.70
CA ASN A 3 -6.75 -8.39 -3.69
C ASN A 3 -5.35 -7.75 -3.63
N ASN A 4 -4.77 -7.57 -2.44
CA ASN A 4 -3.50 -6.86 -2.26
C ASN A 4 -2.37 -7.45 -3.14
N VAL A 5 -2.42 -8.76 -3.37
CA VAL A 5 -1.53 -9.49 -4.29
C VAL A 5 -1.68 -9.05 -5.76
N GLN A 6 -2.89 -8.75 -6.21
CA GLN A 6 -3.15 -8.26 -7.57
C GLN A 6 -2.60 -6.86 -7.78
N PHE A 7 -2.75 -5.96 -6.80
CA PHE A 7 -2.19 -4.59 -6.89
C PHE A 7 -0.66 -4.63 -7.03
N TRP A 8 0.02 -5.39 -6.17
CA TRP A 8 1.48 -5.52 -6.24
C TRP A 8 1.97 -6.22 -7.51
N SER A 9 1.23 -7.21 -8.00
CA SER A 9 1.55 -7.88 -9.28
C SER A 9 1.37 -6.94 -10.46
N PHE A 10 0.30 -6.14 -10.47
CA PHE A 10 0.02 -5.16 -11.51
C PHE A 10 1.07 -4.04 -11.53
N LEU A 11 1.42 -3.49 -10.37
CA LEU A 11 2.48 -2.48 -10.25
C LEU A 11 3.82 -2.99 -10.78
N ARG A 12 4.19 -4.23 -10.43
CA ARG A 12 5.43 -4.86 -10.93
C ARG A 12 5.42 -4.97 -12.46
N GLN A 13 4.29 -5.39 -13.05
CA GLN A 13 4.17 -5.51 -14.50
C GLN A 13 4.30 -4.17 -15.21
N ILE A 14 3.73 -3.09 -14.66
CA ILE A 14 3.91 -1.73 -15.22
C ILE A 14 5.39 -1.33 -15.17
N LEU A 15 6.07 -1.52 -14.03
CA LEU A 15 7.48 -1.16 -13.89
C LEU A 15 8.37 -1.95 -14.85
N LEU A 16 8.10 -3.24 -15.04
CA LEU A 16 8.82 -4.08 -16.00
C LEU A 16 8.52 -3.68 -17.46
N ALA A 17 7.28 -3.32 -17.79
CA ALA A 17 6.90 -2.89 -19.14
C ALA A 17 7.54 -1.53 -19.50
N VAL A 18 7.44 -0.55 -18.61
CA VAL A 18 8.06 0.77 -18.78
C VAL A 18 9.58 0.64 -18.79
N GLY A 19 10.14 -0.15 -17.87
CA GLY A 19 11.56 -0.38 -17.77
C GLY A 19 12.14 -1.10 -18.99
N GLY A 20 11.51 -2.19 -19.42
CA GLY A 20 11.90 -2.93 -20.61
C GLY A 20 11.87 -2.06 -21.87
N GLY A 21 10.88 -1.17 -22.00
CA GLY A 21 10.78 -0.20 -23.09
C GLY A 21 11.89 0.88 -23.09
N LEU A 22 12.33 1.31 -21.91
CA LEU A 22 13.44 2.26 -21.76
C LEU A 22 14.80 1.64 -22.11
N VAL A 23 14.99 0.35 -21.77
CA VAL A 23 16.21 -0.41 -22.14
C VAL A 23 16.25 -0.69 -23.64
N THR A 24 15.13 -1.05 -24.27
CA THR A 24 15.10 -1.30 -25.73
C THR A 24 15.39 -0.04 -26.54
N LYS A 25 15.11 1.14 -25.99
CA LYS A 25 15.47 2.42 -26.62
C LYS A 25 16.91 2.89 -26.32
N GLY A 26 17.68 2.12 -25.55
CA GLY A 26 19.09 2.42 -25.23
C GLY A 26 19.29 3.59 -24.27
N TYR A 27 18.23 4.09 -23.63
CA TYR A 27 18.35 5.17 -22.64
C TYR A 27 18.95 4.70 -21.30
N LEU A 28 18.88 3.39 -21.02
CA LEU A 28 19.32 2.78 -19.76
C LEU A 28 19.97 1.42 -20.03
N ASP A 29 21.08 1.16 -19.36
CA ASP A 29 21.69 -0.16 -19.27
C ASP A 29 20.82 -1.10 -18.42
N SER A 30 20.81 -2.40 -18.74
CA SER A 30 19.98 -3.40 -18.04
C SER A 30 20.25 -3.45 -16.54
N GLY A 31 21.50 -3.28 -16.11
CA GLY A 31 21.83 -3.26 -14.69
C GLY A 31 21.31 -2.01 -13.98
N THR A 32 21.30 -0.87 -14.66
CA THR A 32 20.74 0.38 -14.10
C THR A 32 19.23 0.30 -13.98
N LEU A 33 18.55 -0.34 -14.95
CA LEU A 33 17.11 -0.53 -14.90
C LEU A 33 16.69 -1.41 -13.71
N GLU A 34 17.34 -2.57 -13.54
CA GLU A 34 17.03 -3.47 -12.43
C GLU A 34 17.21 -2.78 -11.07
N ALA A 35 18.27 -1.97 -10.93
CA ALA A 35 18.49 -1.17 -9.73
C ALA A 35 17.36 -0.16 -9.49
N ILE A 36 16.91 0.57 -10.52
CA ILE A 36 15.81 1.53 -10.42
C ILE A 36 14.50 0.82 -10.04
N VAL A 37 14.14 -0.25 -10.75
CA VAL A 37 12.90 -0.98 -10.48
C VAL A 37 12.92 -1.58 -9.07
N GLY A 38 14.04 -2.18 -8.66
CA GLY A 38 14.24 -2.70 -7.31
C GLY A 38 14.10 -1.61 -6.25
N ALA A 39 14.72 -0.45 -6.45
CA ALA A 39 14.63 0.69 -5.54
C ALA A 39 13.19 1.22 -5.44
N VAL A 40 12.49 1.39 -6.57
CA VAL A 40 11.11 1.88 -6.60
C VAL A 40 10.18 0.91 -5.85
N ILE A 41 10.25 -0.39 -6.13
CA ILE A 41 9.42 -1.39 -5.44
C ILE A 41 9.72 -1.37 -3.93
N THR A 42 10.99 -1.26 -3.54
CA THR A 42 11.40 -1.25 -2.14
C THR A 42 10.85 -0.02 -1.40
N ILE A 43 11.01 1.17 -1.98
CA ILE A 43 10.51 2.42 -1.41
C ILE A 43 8.98 2.39 -1.30
N LEU A 44 8.28 1.94 -2.35
CA LEU A 44 6.83 1.86 -2.35
C LEU A 44 6.33 0.85 -1.30
N THR A 45 7.00 -0.30 -1.17
CA THR A 45 6.63 -1.31 -0.17
C THR A 45 6.87 -0.79 1.25
N ALA A 46 7.99 -0.11 1.49
CA ALA A 46 8.28 0.51 2.77
C ALA A 46 7.29 1.62 3.12
N ALA A 47 6.94 2.48 2.15
CA ALA A 47 5.95 3.54 2.30
C ALA A 47 4.55 2.97 2.58
N TYR A 48 4.16 1.91 1.88
CA TYR A 48 2.90 1.21 2.13
C TYR A 48 2.88 0.55 3.50
N GLY A 49 3.97 -0.12 3.90
CA GLY A 49 4.10 -0.70 5.23
C GLY A 49 3.98 0.36 6.34
N LEU A 50 4.60 1.53 6.14
CA LEU A 50 4.48 2.66 7.07
C LEU A 50 3.06 3.24 7.08
N TYR A 51 2.39 3.30 5.92
CA TYR A 51 1.02 3.77 5.78
C TYR A 51 0.02 2.85 6.51
N VAL A 52 0.11 1.54 6.31
CA VAL A 52 -0.75 0.54 6.98
C VAL A 52 -0.53 0.53 8.49
N ARG A 53 0.72 0.72 8.94
CA ARG A 53 1.07 0.75 10.37
C ARG A 53 0.73 2.08 11.06
N ARG A 54 0.13 3.06 10.38
CA ARG A 54 -0.37 4.27 11.05
C ARG A 54 -1.49 3.90 12.02
N LYS A 55 -1.63 4.68 13.09
CA LYS A 55 -2.65 4.46 14.12
C LYS A 55 -4.07 4.27 13.55
N ALA A 56 -4.44 5.04 12.54
CA ALA A 56 -5.72 4.89 11.84
C ALA A 56 -5.81 3.59 11.01
N GLY A 57 -4.72 3.18 10.36
CA GLY A 57 -4.67 1.92 9.61
C GLY A 57 -4.82 0.69 10.51
N LEU A 58 -4.23 0.72 11.70
CA LEU A 58 -4.41 -0.35 12.71
C LEU A 58 -5.86 -0.45 13.19
N VAL A 59 -6.51 0.70 13.43
CA VAL A 59 -7.93 0.75 13.80
C VAL A 59 -8.82 0.25 12.65
N ALA A 60 -8.52 0.63 11.40
CA ALA A 60 -9.23 0.15 10.23
C ALA A 60 -9.07 -1.37 10.03
N THR A 61 -7.88 -1.93 10.25
CA THR A 61 -7.68 -3.39 10.19
C THR A 61 -8.42 -4.15 11.28
N ALA A 62 -8.58 -3.56 12.47
CA ALA A 62 -9.39 -4.12 13.53
C ALA A 62 -10.89 -4.00 13.22
N ALA A 63 -11.33 -2.89 12.62
CA ALA A 63 -12.73 -2.66 12.23
C ALA A 63 -13.20 -3.64 11.13
N ALA A 64 -12.28 -4.09 10.28
CA ALA A 64 -12.56 -5.04 9.20
C ALA A 64 -12.78 -6.48 9.69
N LEU A 65 -12.52 -6.79 10.97
CA LEU A 65 -12.75 -8.11 11.53
C LEU A 65 -14.22 -8.27 11.94
N PRO A 66 -14.94 -9.31 11.47
CA PRO A 66 -16.38 -9.48 11.73
C PRO A 66 -16.71 -9.76 13.20
N GLU A 67 -15.71 -10.11 14.01
CA GLU A 67 -15.81 -10.36 15.44
C GLU A 67 -15.71 -9.08 16.29
N VAL A 68 -15.30 -7.95 15.70
CA VAL A 68 -15.09 -6.70 16.44
C VAL A 68 -16.38 -5.89 16.46
N ALA A 69 -17.09 -5.94 17.59
CA ALA A 69 -18.35 -5.23 17.77
C ALA A 69 -18.20 -3.73 18.04
N LYS A 70 -17.08 -3.28 18.66
CA LYS A 70 -16.89 -1.87 19.03
C LYS A 70 -15.41 -1.52 19.23
N ILE A 71 -14.98 -0.41 18.64
CA ILE A 71 -13.67 0.20 18.82
C ILE A 71 -13.86 1.61 19.39
N VAL A 72 -13.25 1.90 20.53
CA VAL A 72 -13.27 3.23 21.14
C VAL A 72 -11.93 3.91 20.87
N THR A 73 -11.97 5.07 20.20
CA THR A 73 -10.75 5.82 19.85
C THR A 73 -11.00 7.33 19.94
N THR A 74 -9.95 8.14 19.77
CA THR A 74 -10.09 9.60 19.72
C THR A 74 -10.85 10.04 18.47
N ALA A 75 -11.60 11.14 18.55
CA ALA A 75 -12.36 11.68 17.41
C ALA A 75 -11.50 11.89 16.15
N GLU A 76 -10.23 12.27 16.32
CA GLU A 76 -9.29 12.47 15.21
C GLU A 76 -8.96 11.16 14.47
N ILE A 77 -8.85 10.04 15.19
CA ILE A 77 -8.54 8.74 14.59
C ILE A 77 -9.82 8.13 14.00
N ALA A 78 -10.96 8.30 14.66
CA ALA A 78 -12.25 7.85 14.14
C ALA A 78 -12.58 8.48 12.78
N ALA A 79 -12.29 9.78 12.61
CA ALA A 79 -12.50 10.48 11.34
C ALA A 79 -11.58 10.04 10.19
N LYS A 80 -10.49 9.33 10.49
CA LYS A 80 -9.48 8.86 9.51
C LYS A 80 -9.62 7.37 9.19
N VAL A 81 -10.67 6.71 9.67
CA VAL A 81 -10.95 5.29 9.42
C VAL A 81 -12.08 5.19 8.39
N ASP A 82 -11.81 4.47 7.30
CA ASP A 82 -12.74 4.38 6.16
C ASP A 82 -14.00 3.54 6.44
N ASP A 83 -13.98 2.69 7.48
CA ASP A 83 -15.13 1.85 7.89
C ASP A 83 -15.65 2.22 9.31
N PRO A 84 -16.63 3.14 9.41
CA PRO A 84 -17.04 3.72 10.68
C PRO A 84 -18.07 2.87 11.46
N ALA A 85 -18.59 1.77 10.90
CA ALA A 85 -19.72 1.06 11.51
C ALA A 85 -19.42 0.49 12.92
N THR A 86 -18.16 0.18 13.20
CA THR A 86 -17.70 -0.36 14.49
C THR A 86 -16.89 0.63 15.31
N VAL A 87 -16.62 1.84 14.79
CA VAL A 87 -15.71 2.82 15.41
C VAL A 87 -16.51 3.94 16.08
N VAL A 88 -16.36 4.06 17.40
CA VAL A 88 -17.04 5.07 18.21
C VAL A 88 -16.01 6.03 18.80
N ALA A 89 -16.20 7.32 18.55
CA ALA A 89 -15.38 8.37 19.19
C ALA A 89 -15.68 8.45 20.69
N ARG A 90 -14.63 8.57 21.51
CA ARG A 90 -14.74 8.83 22.95
C ARG A 90 -14.93 10.31 23.25
#